data_AF-A0A383VMX9-F1
#
_entry.id   AF-A0A383VMX9-F1
#
_cell.length_a   1.000
_cell.length_b   1.000
_cell.length_c   1.000
_cell.angle_alpha   90.00
_cell.angle_beta   90.00
_cell.angle_gamma   90.00
#
_symmetry.space_group_name_H-M   'P 1'
#
loop_
_entity.id
_entity.type
_entity.pdbx_description
1 polymer ?
#
loop_
_entity_poly.entity_id
_entity_poly.type
_entity_poly.pdbx_seq_one_letter_code
_entity_poly.pdbx_strand_id
1 'polypeptide(L)'
;MDACNDDIDTHHRAFFSFNPSLFLADLSNIALDVLADGFDDMERALHDSQTRTQEEKAAISKLLLDACLLMQDNVSTAASSFERYEHLTSLAVPAELFVEQPMPVLPEPVDPQQEQQLQQELQELREQLAQERLAYRQSKQQLQQVDKDASRAAARNAAFKPLADAISSRGAPLLDDAAAITQLAAQLRPMVARAQQLRAEQQEPMHQALATAAAGGADAAAAGGADAGLGSDVERRVRQVMAETAASAEQLQAAAAALEAL
;
A
#
# COMPACT_ATOMS: atom_id res chain seq x y z
N MET A 1 37.76 -34.06 13.81
CA MET A 1 38.49 -32.93 14.42
C MET A 1 37.56 -32.05 15.25
N ASP A 2 36.33 -32.49 15.57
CA ASP A 2 35.33 -31.64 16.24
C ASP A 2 35.34 -31.74 17.77
N ALA A 3 36.04 -32.72 18.35
CA ALA A 3 36.05 -32.94 19.80
C ALA A 3 37.00 -32.01 20.59
N CYS A 4 37.85 -31.21 19.91
CA CYS A 4 38.76 -30.27 20.58
C CYS A 4 38.16 -28.86 20.75
N ASN A 5 37.02 -28.55 20.14
CA ASN A 5 36.41 -27.21 20.25
C ASN A 5 35.51 -27.06 21.48
N ASP A 6 34.90 -28.14 21.99
CA ASP A 6 33.97 -28.08 23.12
C ASP A 6 34.67 -27.79 24.47
N ASP A 7 35.93 -28.20 24.63
CA ASP A 7 36.70 -27.94 25.85
C ASP A 7 37.18 -26.48 25.95
N ILE A 8 37.44 -25.81 24.82
CA ILE A 8 37.83 -24.40 24.82
C ILE A 8 36.65 -23.53 25.26
N ASP A 9 35.44 -23.83 24.80
CA ASP A 9 34.23 -23.07 25.10
C ASP A 9 33.78 -23.16 26.56
N THR A 10 34.05 -24.27 27.24
CA THR A 10 33.70 -24.44 28.66
C THR A 10 34.65 -23.67 29.59
N HIS A 11 35.91 -23.51 29.20
CA HIS A 11 36.92 -22.82 30.01
C HIS A 11 36.88 -21.29 29.87
N HIS A 12 36.55 -20.75 28.69
CA HIS A 12 36.39 -19.30 28.51
C HIS A 12 35.20 -18.71 29.27
N ARG A 13 34.11 -19.49 29.44
CA ARG A 13 32.92 -19.07 30.21
C ARG A 13 33.18 -18.88 31.71
N ALA A 14 34.28 -19.44 32.23
CA ALA A 14 34.61 -19.32 33.65
C ALA A 14 35.25 -17.97 34.01
N PHE A 15 35.86 -17.29 33.04
CA PHE A 15 36.56 -16.01 33.26
C PHE A 15 35.74 -14.79 32.82
N PHE A 16 34.99 -14.92 31.73
CA PHE A 16 34.08 -13.89 31.24
C PHE A 16 32.63 -14.23 31.61
N SER A 17 31.86 -13.23 32.06
CA SER A 17 30.42 -13.40 32.32
C SER A 17 29.58 -13.51 31.03
N PHE A 18 30.23 -13.45 29.87
CA PHE A 18 29.61 -13.49 28.55
C PHE A 18 30.43 -14.39 27.61
N ASN A 19 29.83 -14.81 26.50
CA ASN A 19 30.52 -15.58 25.47
C ASN A 19 31.28 -14.62 24.52
N PRO A 20 32.63 -14.66 24.48
CA PRO A 20 33.44 -13.77 23.64
C PRO A 20 33.08 -13.80 22.16
N SER A 21 32.78 -14.98 21.61
CA SER A 21 32.43 -15.12 20.20
C SER A 21 31.06 -14.51 19.87
N LEU A 22 30.09 -14.61 20.78
CA LEU A 22 28.80 -13.91 20.61
C LEU A 22 28.99 -12.39 20.64
N PHE A 23 29.81 -11.90 21.56
CA PHE A 23 30.11 -10.46 21.65
C PHE A 23 30.77 -9.91 20.38
N LEU A 24 31.75 -10.64 19.82
CA LEU A 24 32.41 -10.24 18.57
C LEU A 24 31.47 -10.32 17.36
N ALA A 25 30.62 -11.35 17.31
CA ALA A 25 29.57 -11.45 16.29
C ALA A 25 28.60 -10.25 16.36
N ASP A 26 28.14 -9.89 17.56
CA ASP A 26 27.26 -8.73 17.78
C ASP A 26 27.92 -7.42 17.33
N LEU A 27 29.21 -7.22 17.64
CA LEU A 27 29.97 -6.06 17.16
C LEU A 27 30.05 -6.00 15.63
N SER A 28 30.28 -7.14 14.98
CA SER A 28 30.34 -7.21 13.52
C SER A 28 28.99 -6.89 12.88
N ASN A 29 27.89 -7.36 13.46
CA ASN A 29 26.53 -7.08 13.00
C ASN A 29 26.21 -5.59 13.14
N ILE A 30 26.52 -4.99 14.29
CA ILE A 30 26.33 -3.55 14.50
C ILE A 30 27.12 -2.73 13.47
N ALA A 31 28.36 -3.13 13.17
CA ALA A 31 29.17 -2.43 12.16
C ALA A 31 28.55 -2.50 10.75
N LEU A 32 27.94 -3.64 10.40
CA LEU A 32 27.24 -3.82 9.13
C LEU A 32 25.92 -3.03 9.08
N ASP A 33 25.17 -3.00 10.18
CA ASP A 33 23.92 -2.24 10.28
C ASP A 33 24.20 -0.73 10.13
N VAL A 34 25.20 -0.21 10.84
CA VAL A 34 25.62 1.21 10.74
C VAL A 34 26.09 1.56 9.32
N LEU A 35 26.76 0.62 8.65
CA LEU A 35 27.17 0.79 7.26
C LEU A 35 25.94 0.87 6.33
N ALA A 36 24.96 -0.02 6.50
CA ALA A 36 23.73 -0.01 5.71
C ALA A 36 22.96 1.31 5.92
N ASP A 37 22.75 1.72 7.16
CA ASP A 37 22.10 2.99 7.51
C ASP A 37 22.82 4.19 6.88
N GLY A 38 24.16 4.19 6.89
CA GLY A 38 24.96 5.25 6.27
C GLY A 38 24.79 5.35 4.75
N PHE A 39 24.64 4.21 4.06
CA PHE A 39 24.34 4.19 2.62
C PHE A 39 22.90 4.62 2.32
N ASP A 40 21.93 4.21 3.14
CA ASP A 40 20.54 4.65 3.02
C ASP A 40 20.41 6.18 3.19
N ASP A 41 21.11 6.75 4.17
CA ASP A 41 21.14 8.19 4.39
C ASP A 41 21.86 8.92 3.25
N MET A 42 22.92 8.34 2.68
CA MET A 42 23.60 8.89 1.50
C MET A 42 22.68 8.86 0.26
N GLU A 43 21.96 7.76 0.05
CA GLU A 43 20.99 7.64 -1.04
C GLU A 43 19.87 8.69 -0.89
N ARG A 44 19.34 8.84 0.32
CA ARG A 44 18.31 9.84 0.64
C ARG A 44 18.80 11.26 0.38
N ALA A 45 19.98 11.62 0.89
CA ALA A 45 20.58 12.95 0.66
C ALA A 45 20.85 13.23 -0.83
N LEU A 46 21.23 12.22 -1.60
CA LEU A 46 21.44 12.32 -3.04
C LEU A 46 20.12 12.44 -3.82
N HIS A 47 19.03 11.86 -3.33
CA HIS A 47 17.70 11.99 -3.93
C HIS A 47 17.03 13.34 -3.64
N ASP A 48 17.24 13.89 -2.44
CA ASP A 48 16.66 15.16 -2.01
C ASP A 48 17.36 16.37 -2.65
N SER A 49 18.61 16.22 -3.09
CA SER A 49 19.46 17.34 -3.52
C SER A 49 19.35 17.72 -5.00
N GLN A 50 18.68 16.96 -5.89
CA GLN A 50 18.70 17.29 -7.32
C GLN A 50 17.41 16.98 -8.12
N THR A 51 17.12 17.87 -9.07
CA THR A 51 16.29 17.62 -10.28
C THR A 51 17.03 16.69 -11.25
N ARG A 52 17.34 15.47 -10.82
CA ARG A 52 17.95 14.42 -11.67
C ARG A 52 16.89 13.71 -12.51
N THR A 53 17.29 13.28 -13.69
CA THR A 53 16.50 12.37 -14.50
C THR A 53 16.36 11.01 -13.80
N GLN A 54 15.33 10.24 -14.17
CA GLN A 54 15.08 8.93 -13.55
C GLN A 54 16.22 7.94 -13.83
N GLU A 55 16.86 8.05 -15.00
CA GLU A 55 18.03 7.24 -15.37
C GLU A 55 19.26 7.53 -14.50
N GLU A 56 19.53 8.80 -14.21
CA GLU A 56 20.63 9.21 -13.32
C GLU A 56 20.39 8.72 -11.88
N LYS A 57 19.15 8.79 -11.39
CA LYS A 57 18.80 8.26 -10.06
C LYS A 57 19.04 6.75 -9.98
N ALA A 58 18.63 6.00 -11.01
CA ALA A 58 18.88 4.57 -11.07
C ALA A 58 20.39 4.23 -11.15
N ALA A 59 21.16 4.99 -11.94
CA ALA A 59 22.61 4.80 -12.03
C ALA A 59 23.32 5.08 -10.70
N ILE A 60 22.91 6.12 -9.98
CA ILE A 60 23.45 6.48 -8.65
C ILE A 60 23.10 5.42 -7.61
N SER A 61 21.84 4.98 -7.55
CA SER A 61 21.41 3.91 -6.65
C SER A 61 22.21 2.62 -6.90
N LYS A 62 22.42 2.26 -8.18
CA LYS A 62 23.29 1.12 -8.54
C LYS A 62 24.74 1.31 -8.06
N LEU A 63 25.32 2.49 -8.26
CA LEU A 63 26.69 2.77 -7.83
C LEU A 63 26.83 2.73 -6.31
N LEU A 64 25.84 3.22 -5.57
CA LEU A 64 25.79 3.12 -4.10
C LEU A 64 25.68 1.67 -3.64
N LEU A 65 24.85 0.86 -4.31
CA LEU A 65 24.73 -0.56 -4.03
C LEU A 65 26.06 -1.30 -4.27
N ASP A 66 26.71 -1.06 -5.41
CA ASP A 66 28.01 -1.67 -5.72
C ASP A 66 29.08 -1.26 -4.69
N ALA A 67 29.07 0.01 -4.25
CA ALA A 67 29.96 0.51 -3.21
C ALA A 67 29.65 -0.08 -1.82
N CYS A 68 28.37 -0.26 -1.49
CA CYS A 68 27.91 -0.87 -0.24
C CYS A 68 28.38 -2.33 -0.15
N LEU A 69 28.18 -3.12 -1.22
CA LEU A 69 28.65 -4.50 -1.27
C LEU A 69 30.16 -4.60 -1.13
N LEU A 70 30.93 -3.74 -1.80
CA LEU A 70 32.38 -3.70 -1.67
C LEU A 70 32.82 -3.37 -0.23
N MET A 71 32.15 -2.42 0.42
CA MET A 71 32.47 -2.05 1.80
C MET A 71 32.04 -3.14 2.79
N GLN A 72 30.93 -3.83 2.55
CA GLN A 72 30.48 -4.97 3.33
C GLN A 72 31.52 -6.10 3.30
N ASP A 73 32.06 -6.44 2.12
CA ASP A 73 33.13 -7.44 2.00
C ASP A 73 34.40 -7.05 2.76
N ASN A 74 34.77 -5.76 2.69
CA ASN A 74 35.93 -5.23 3.41
C ASN A 74 35.71 -5.26 4.94
N VAL A 75 34.54 -4.83 5.41
CA VAL A 75 34.18 -4.85 6.84
C VAL A 75 34.12 -6.28 7.35
N SER A 76 33.53 -7.22 6.60
CA SER A 76 33.50 -8.63 6.96
C SER A 76 34.90 -9.24 7.07
N THR A 77 35.78 -8.92 6.11
CA THR A 77 37.19 -9.37 6.14
C THR A 77 37.96 -8.77 7.32
N ALA A 78 37.74 -7.48 7.59
CA ALA A 78 38.34 -6.79 8.72
C ALA A 78 37.83 -7.33 10.07
N ALA A 79 36.52 -7.57 10.18
CA ALA A 79 35.88 -8.16 11.36
C ALA A 79 36.41 -9.57 11.63
N SER A 80 36.56 -10.40 10.59
CA SER A 80 37.15 -11.74 10.71
C SER A 80 38.61 -11.69 11.19
N SER A 81 39.38 -10.72 10.69
CA SER A 81 40.77 -10.51 11.12
C SER A 81 40.85 -10.00 12.56
N PHE A 82 39.95 -9.09 12.92
CA PHE A 82 39.82 -8.56 14.27
C PHE A 82 39.41 -9.64 15.26
N GLU A 83 38.41 -10.46 14.94
CA GLU A 83 37.98 -11.59 15.76
C GLU A 83 39.13 -12.54 16.07
N ARG A 84 39.91 -12.92 15.04
CA ARG A 84 41.11 -13.74 15.22
C ARG A 84 42.14 -13.09 16.13
N TYR A 85 42.35 -11.77 15.97
CA TYR A 85 43.31 -11.04 16.79
C TYR A 85 42.86 -10.97 18.27
N GLU A 86 41.60 -10.63 18.53
CA GLU A 86 41.05 -10.52 19.87
C GLU A 86 41.06 -11.88 20.59
N HIS A 87 40.69 -12.97 19.89
CA HIS A 87 40.78 -14.32 20.43
C HIS A 87 42.21 -14.72 20.82
N LEU A 88 43.24 -14.13 20.20
CA LEU A 88 44.64 -14.44 20.50
C LEU A 88 45.25 -13.50 21.55
N THR A 89 44.64 -12.35 21.84
CA THR A 89 45.28 -11.28 22.63
C THR A 89 44.49 -10.86 23.85
N SER A 90 43.25 -10.43 23.67
CA SER A 90 42.44 -9.77 24.71
C SER A 90 41.42 -10.73 25.35
N LEU A 91 40.88 -11.66 24.56
CA LEU A 91 39.87 -12.64 24.98
C LEU A 91 40.47 -14.03 25.25
N ALA A 92 41.76 -14.19 24.98
CA ALA A 92 42.56 -15.34 25.43
C ALA A 92 42.88 -15.21 26.91
N VAL A 93 42.60 -16.28 27.67
CA VAL A 93 43.19 -16.45 29.01
C VAL A 93 44.48 -17.23 28.83
N PRO A 94 45.66 -16.67 29.16
CA PRO A 94 46.93 -17.38 29.08
C PRO A 94 46.89 -18.68 29.89
N ALA A 95 47.43 -19.76 29.35
CA ALA A 95 47.45 -21.08 29.98
C ALA A 95 48.10 -21.05 31.38
N GLU A 96 49.07 -20.14 31.57
CA GLU A 96 49.80 -19.96 32.83
C GLU A 96 48.95 -19.28 33.92
N LEU A 97 47.87 -18.60 33.54
CA LEU A 97 46.94 -17.92 34.45
C LEU A 97 45.69 -18.75 34.75
N PHE A 98 45.59 -19.97 34.21
CA PHE A 98 44.61 -20.96 34.66
C PHE A 98 44.98 -21.43 36.07
N VAL A 99 44.63 -20.62 37.05
CA VAL A 99 44.46 -21.09 38.42
C VAL A 99 43.23 -21.98 38.38
N GLU A 100 43.37 -23.25 38.74
CA GLU A 100 42.23 -24.12 39.04
C GLU A 100 41.28 -23.31 39.90
N GLN A 101 40.12 -22.91 39.34
CA GLN A 101 39.13 -22.22 40.16
C GLN A 101 38.89 -23.15 41.35
N PRO A 102 39.08 -22.66 42.59
CA PRO A 102 38.79 -23.50 43.74
C PRO A 102 37.36 -23.98 43.53
N MET A 103 37.17 -25.31 43.53
CA MET A 103 35.82 -25.90 43.44
C MET A 103 34.90 -25.03 44.26
N PRO A 104 33.76 -24.56 43.72
CA PRO A 104 32.86 -23.68 44.46
C PRO A 104 32.70 -24.31 45.83
N VAL A 105 33.24 -23.63 46.84
CA VAL A 105 33.22 -24.11 48.22
C VAL A 105 31.77 -24.49 48.45
N LEU A 106 31.49 -25.75 48.80
CA LEU A 106 30.12 -26.20 49.02
C LEU A 106 29.46 -25.12 49.87
N PRO A 107 28.43 -24.41 49.34
CA PRO A 107 27.86 -23.29 50.06
C PRO A 107 27.48 -23.78 51.46
N GLU A 108 27.73 -22.94 52.47
CA GLU A 108 27.29 -23.21 53.84
C GLU A 108 25.86 -23.76 53.80
N PRO A 109 25.52 -24.77 54.64
CA PRO A 109 24.21 -25.41 54.57
C PRO A 109 23.13 -24.33 54.62
N VAL A 110 22.45 -24.16 53.48
CA VAL A 110 21.43 -23.14 53.29
C VAL A 110 20.33 -23.41 54.29
N ASP A 111 19.92 -22.40 55.05
CA ASP A 111 18.84 -22.52 56.02
C ASP A 111 17.58 -23.00 55.27
N PRO A 112 16.89 -24.08 55.71
CA PRO A 112 15.68 -24.57 55.06
C PRO A 112 14.61 -23.49 54.87
N GLN A 113 14.57 -22.46 55.73
CA GLN A 113 13.66 -21.33 55.53
C GLN A 113 14.03 -20.46 54.32
N GLN A 114 15.31 -20.21 54.10
CA GLN A 114 15.79 -19.44 52.94
C GLN A 114 15.60 -20.22 51.63
N GLU A 115 15.81 -21.54 51.66
CA GLU A 115 15.56 -22.39 50.50
C GLU A 115 14.06 -22.39 50.13
N GLN A 116 13.17 -22.44 51.13
CA GLN A 116 11.73 -22.39 50.89
C GLN A 116 11.27 -21.03 50.35
N GLN A 117 11.85 -19.93 50.82
CA GLN A 117 11.60 -18.58 50.29
C GLN A 117 12.06 -18.45 48.83
N LEU A 118 13.28 -18.90 48.51
CA LEU A 118 13.79 -18.91 47.13
C LEU A 118 12.93 -19.78 46.20
N GLN A 119 12.43 -20.92 46.70
CA GLN A 119 11.51 -21.76 45.93
C GLN A 119 10.17 -21.05 45.65
N GLN A 120 9.66 -20.27 46.60
CA GLN A 120 8.46 -19.45 46.40
C GLN A 120 8.71 -18.34 45.37
N GLU A 121 9.80 -17.58 45.51
CA GLU A 121 10.18 -16.53 44.54
C GLU A 121 10.38 -17.11 43.13
N LEU A 122 11.01 -18.28 43.00
CA LEU A 122 11.16 -18.96 41.71
C LEU A 122 9.81 -19.42 41.13
N GLN A 123 8.85 -19.82 41.96
CA GLN A 123 7.50 -20.15 41.50
C GLN A 123 6.78 -18.89 41.02
N GLU A 124 6.83 -17.81 41.78
CA GLU A 124 6.25 -16.53 41.40
C GLU A 124 6.84 -15.99 40.08
N LEU A 125 8.16 -16.02 39.92
CA LEU A 125 8.83 -15.61 38.69
C LEU A 125 8.43 -16.50 37.49
N ARG A 126 8.25 -17.81 37.69
CA ARG A 126 7.78 -18.71 36.63
C ARG A 126 6.35 -18.39 36.22
N GLU A 127 5.49 -18.05 37.17
CA GLU A 127 4.11 -17.64 36.90
C GLU A 127 4.07 -16.31 36.15
N GLN A 128 4.86 -15.32 36.60
CA GLN A 128 4.99 -14.03 35.91
C GLN A 128 5.48 -14.21 34.47
N LEU A 129 6.54 -15.01 34.27
CA LEU A 129 7.09 -15.28 32.95
C LEU A 129 6.08 -16.02 32.05
N ALA A 130 5.26 -16.93 32.61
CA ALA A 130 4.18 -17.57 31.87
C ALA A 130 3.10 -16.56 31.44
N GLN A 131 2.72 -15.63 32.31
CA GLN A 131 1.77 -14.56 32.01
C GLN A 131 2.31 -13.61 30.93
N GLU A 132 3.57 -13.17 31.05
CA GLU A 132 4.21 -12.32 30.03
C GLU A 132 4.33 -13.02 28.68
N ARG A 133 4.66 -14.32 28.65
CA ARG A 133 4.68 -15.10 27.40
C ARG A 133 3.30 -15.16 26.74
N LEU A 134 2.22 -15.25 27.52
CA LEU A 134 0.86 -15.21 26.99
C LEU A 134 0.54 -13.82 26.44
N ALA A 135 0.86 -12.75 27.18
CA ALA A 135 0.68 -11.38 26.74
C ALA A 135 1.46 -11.09 25.44
N TYR A 136 2.71 -11.54 25.35
CA TYR A 136 3.53 -11.43 24.15
C TYR A 136 2.89 -12.14 22.95
N ARG A 137 2.38 -13.37 23.12
CA ARG A 137 1.68 -14.09 22.05
C ARG A 137 0.44 -13.36 21.57
N GLN A 138 -0.35 -12.81 22.51
CA GLN A 138 -1.54 -12.02 22.18
C GLN A 138 -1.17 -10.74 21.42
N SER A 139 -0.17 -9.99 21.89
CA SER A 139 0.33 -8.80 21.22
C SER A 139 0.85 -9.13 19.82
N LYS A 140 1.57 -10.24 19.64
CA LYS A 140 2.05 -10.70 18.34
C LYS A 140 0.89 -11.00 17.38
N GLN A 141 -0.17 -11.65 17.87
CA GLN A 141 -1.37 -11.91 17.06
C GLN A 141 -2.09 -10.62 16.67
N GLN A 142 -2.18 -9.65 17.58
CA GLN A 142 -2.75 -8.33 17.30
C GLN A 142 -1.94 -7.58 16.23
N LEU A 143 -0.61 -7.56 16.32
CA LEU A 143 0.26 -6.96 15.30
C LEU A 143 0.08 -7.62 13.93
N GLN A 144 0.01 -8.95 13.87
CA GLN A 144 -0.27 -9.67 12.62
C GLN A 144 -1.65 -9.35 12.04
N GLN A 145 -2.64 -9.10 12.89
CA GLN A 145 -3.97 -8.70 12.45
C GLN A 145 -3.96 -7.27 11.91
N VAL A 146 -3.29 -6.34 12.60
CA VAL A 146 -3.11 -4.96 12.14
C VAL A 146 -2.37 -4.92 10.81
N ASP A 147 -1.33 -5.73 10.61
CA ASP A 147 -0.58 -5.80 9.36
C ASP A 147 -1.44 -6.34 8.18
N LYS A 148 -2.29 -7.34 8.45
CA LYS A 148 -3.30 -7.81 7.48
C LYS A 148 -4.31 -6.73 7.14
N ASP A 149 -4.77 -5.96 8.12
CA ASP A 149 -5.76 -4.91 7.88
C ASP A 149 -5.12 -3.70 7.18
N ALA A 150 -3.86 -3.37 7.48
CA ALA A 150 -3.07 -2.36 6.79
C ALA A 150 -2.82 -2.75 5.32
N SER A 151 -2.44 -3.99 5.03
CA SER A 151 -2.26 -4.48 3.65
C SER A 151 -3.58 -4.50 2.87
N ARG A 152 -4.70 -4.86 3.50
CA ARG A 152 -6.04 -4.74 2.89
C ARG A 152 -6.41 -3.29 2.58
N ALA A 153 -6.14 -2.37 3.50
CA ALA A 153 -6.37 -0.95 3.29
C ALA A 153 -5.49 -0.40 2.16
N ALA A 154 -4.21 -0.80 2.11
CA ALA A 154 -3.30 -0.46 1.03
C ALA A 154 -3.79 -0.99 -0.33
N ALA A 155 -4.28 -2.22 -0.40
CA ALA A 155 -4.86 -2.80 -1.62
C ALA A 155 -6.12 -2.05 -2.08
N ARG A 156 -7.01 -1.68 -1.14
CA ARG A 156 -8.18 -0.85 -1.44
C ARG A 156 -7.78 0.52 -1.98
N ASN A 157 -6.83 1.20 -1.33
CA ASN A 157 -6.31 2.49 -1.80
C ASN A 157 -5.64 2.37 -3.17
N ALA A 158 -4.92 1.29 -3.43
CA ALA A 158 -4.34 1.01 -4.74
C ALA A 158 -5.41 0.83 -5.83
N ALA A 159 -6.57 0.25 -5.51
CA ALA A 159 -7.70 0.15 -6.43
C ALA A 159 -8.33 1.51 -6.76
N PHE A 160 -8.29 2.47 -5.82
CA PHE A 160 -8.75 3.83 -6.06
C PHE A 160 -7.71 4.72 -6.76
N LYS A 161 -6.43 4.36 -6.72
CA LYS A 161 -5.34 5.08 -7.39
C LYS A 161 -5.59 5.36 -8.89
N PRO A 162 -5.98 4.39 -9.74
CA PRO A 162 -6.28 4.69 -11.15
C PRO A 162 -7.46 5.66 -11.32
N LEU A 163 -8.42 5.64 -10.39
CA LEU A 163 -9.57 6.55 -10.41
C LEU A 163 -9.16 7.97 -9.98
N ALA A 164 -8.32 8.08 -8.95
CA ALA A 164 -7.70 9.34 -8.54
C ALA A 164 -6.77 9.92 -9.63
N ASP A 165 -5.99 9.07 -10.30
CA ASP A 165 -5.12 9.46 -11.42
C ASP A 165 -5.94 9.88 -12.66
N ALA A 166 -7.07 9.22 -12.92
CA ALA A 166 -8.00 9.63 -13.97
C ALA A 166 -8.66 10.99 -13.66
N ILE A 167 -9.04 11.22 -12.39
CA ILE A 167 -9.59 12.51 -11.94
C ILE A 167 -8.53 13.60 -11.96
N SER A 168 -7.28 13.34 -11.58
CA SER A 168 -6.23 14.37 -11.61
C SER A 168 -5.80 14.72 -13.03
N SER A 169 -5.76 13.73 -13.95
CA SER A 169 -5.40 13.94 -15.36
C SER A 169 -6.52 14.53 -16.21
N ARG A 170 -7.80 14.30 -15.86
CA ARG A 170 -8.97 14.77 -16.64
C ARG A 170 -9.93 15.67 -15.86
N GLY A 171 -9.67 15.98 -14.60
CA GLY A 171 -10.62 16.65 -13.71
C GLY A 171 -10.95 18.08 -14.13
N ALA A 172 -9.96 18.85 -14.59
CA ALA A 172 -10.20 20.19 -15.13
C ALA A 172 -11.09 20.15 -16.40
N PRO A 173 -10.76 19.38 -17.46
CA PRO A 173 -11.62 19.31 -18.63
C PRO A 173 -12.99 18.66 -18.35
N LEU A 174 -13.09 17.71 -17.41
CA LEU A 174 -14.39 17.12 -17.01
C LEU A 174 -15.32 18.13 -16.32
N LEU A 175 -14.78 19.01 -15.48
CA LEU A 175 -15.55 20.07 -14.84
C LEU A 175 -15.98 21.14 -15.86
N ASP A 176 -15.11 21.47 -16.81
CA ASP A 176 -15.41 22.39 -17.90
C ASP A 176 -16.47 21.80 -18.85
N ASP A 177 -16.39 20.50 -19.18
CA ASP A 177 -17.37 19.78 -19.98
C ASP A 177 -18.73 19.70 -19.27
N ALA A 178 -18.75 19.45 -17.95
CA ALA A 178 -19.98 19.45 -17.17
C ALA A 178 -20.63 20.86 -17.11
N ALA A 179 -19.81 21.91 -16.99
CA ALA A 179 -20.28 23.29 -17.08
C ALA A 179 -20.81 23.65 -18.48
N ALA A 180 -20.14 23.17 -19.54
CA ALA A 180 -20.58 23.37 -20.92
C ALA A 180 -21.91 22.65 -21.19
N ILE A 181 -22.07 21.40 -20.76
CA ILE A 181 -23.30 20.62 -20.92
C ILE A 181 -24.47 21.29 -20.18
N THR A 182 -24.25 21.78 -18.96
CA THR A 182 -25.30 22.46 -18.20
C THR A 182 -25.71 23.80 -18.83
N GLN A 183 -24.78 24.56 -19.41
CA GLN A 183 -25.10 25.76 -20.18
C GLN A 183 -25.86 25.42 -21.48
N LEU A 184 -25.45 24.37 -22.20
CA LEU A 184 -26.10 23.95 -23.44
C LEU A 184 -27.52 23.43 -23.17
N ALA A 185 -27.72 22.69 -22.07
CA ALA A 185 -29.03 22.27 -21.61
C ALA A 185 -29.91 23.47 -21.22
N ALA A 186 -29.35 24.50 -20.58
CA ALA A 186 -30.06 25.73 -20.25
C ALA A 186 -30.50 26.51 -21.51
N GLN A 187 -29.70 26.50 -22.57
CA GLN A 187 -30.02 27.13 -23.86
C GLN A 187 -31.03 26.31 -24.69
N LEU A 188 -30.99 24.99 -24.61
CA LEU A 188 -31.94 24.11 -25.30
C LEU A 188 -33.34 24.16 -24.67
N ARG A 189 -33.44 24.35 -23.35
CA ARG A 189 -34.73 24.44 -22.63
C ARG A 189 -35.73 25.44 -23.25
N PRO A 190 -35.38 26.71 -23.50
CA PRO A 190 -36.28 27.67 -24.14
C PRO A 190 -36.54 27.35 -25.62
N MET A 191 -35.60 26.74 -26.34
CA MET A 191 -35.81 26.33 -27.73
C MET A 191 -36.82 25.17 -27.83
N VAL A 192 -36.74 24.21 -26.91
CA VAL A 192 -37.72 23.12 -26.79
C VAL A 192 -39.09 23.67 -26.38
N ALA A 193 -39.14 24.58 -25.41
CA ALA A 193 -40.39 25.24 -25.02
C ALA A 193 -41.02 26.01 -26.20
N ARG A 194 -40.21 26.72 -27.00
CA ARG A 194 -40.65 27.46 -28.19
C ARG A 194 -41.07 26.52 -29.33
N ALA A 195 -40.40 25.39 -29.51
CA ALA A 195 -40.81 24.37 -30.47
C ALA A 195 -42.13 23.69 -30.07
N GLN A 196 -42.36 23.47 -28.78
CA GLN A 196 -43.63 22.99 -28.25
C GLN A 196 -44.75 24.02 -28.43
N GLN A 197 -44.48 25.31 -28.19
CA GLN A 197 -45.41 26.40 -28.46
C GLN A 197 -45.75 26.51 -29.95
N LEU A 198 -44.77 26.52 -30.83
CA LEU A 198 -44.99 26.55 -32.28
C LEU A 198 -45.75 25.31 -32.78
N ARG A 199 -45.54 24.14 -32.16
CA ARG A 199 -46.32 22.94 -32.48
C ARG A 199 -47.78 23.05 -32.03
N ALA A 200 -48.03 23.65 -30.87
CA ALA A 200 -49.39 23.94 -30.42
C ALA A 200 -50.05 25.00 -31.33
N GLU A 201 -49.32 26.05 -31.70
CA GLU A 201 -49.76 27.12 -32.60
C GLU A 201 -49.97 26.63 -34.05
N GLN A 202 -49.28 25.58 -34.51
CA GLN A 202 -49.54 24.94 -35.82
C GLN A 202 -50.72 23.96 -35.78
N GLN A 203 -51.07 23.43 -34.60
CA GLN A 203 -52.27 22.60 -34.44
C GLN A 203 -53.55 23.45 -34.44
N GLU A 204 -53.51 24.69 -33.95
CA GLU A 204 -54.67 25.59 -33.95
C GLU A 204 -55.23 25.94 -35.35
N PRO A 205 -54.44 26.33 -36.38
CA PRO A 205 -54.95 26.60 -37.72
C PRO A 205 -55.35 25.32 -38.46
N MET A 206 -54.80 24.15 -38.10
CA MET A 206 -55.22 22.88 -38.68
C MET A 206 -56.60 22.45 -38.16
N HIS A 207 -56.88 22.66 -36.87
CA HIS A 207 -58.22 22.42 -36.30
C HIS A 207 -59.25 23.45 -36.77
N GLN A 208 -58.87 24.71 -37.01
CA GLN A 208 -59.77 25.70 -37.63
C GLN A 208 -60.04 25.42 -39.11
N ALA A 209 -59.04 25.01 -39.90
CA ALA A 209 -59.23 24.65 -41.30
C ALA A 209 -60.07 23.37 -41.49
N LEU A 210 -59.90 22.36 -40.62
CA LEU A 210 -60.74 21.15 -40.62
C LEU A 210 -62.19 21.43 -40.16
N ALA A 211 -62.40 22.38 -39.24
CA ALA A 211 -63.74 22.81 -38.85
C ALA A 211 -64.46 23.60 -39.95
N THR A 212 -63.73 24.37 -40.77
CA THR A 212 -64.32 25.08 -41.92
C THR A 212 -64.48 24.21 -43.17
N ALA A 213 -63.62 23.20 -43.39
CA ALA A 213 -63.75 22.26 -44.50
C ALA A 213 -64.86 21.21 -44.30
N ALA A 214 -65.22 20.88 -43.05
CA ALA A 214 -66.32 19.97 -42.76
C ALA A 214 -67.72 20.61 -42.97
N ALA A 215 -67.82 21.93 -43.14
CA ALA A 215 -69.08 22.66 -43.29
C ALA A 215 -69.40 23.09 -44.74
N GLY A 216 -68.53 22.82 -45.72
CA GLY A 216 -68.76 23.28 -47.09
C GLY A 216 -68.06 22.46 -48.16
N GLY A 217 -68.82 21.61 -48.84
CA GLY A 217 -68.57 21.29 -50.25
C GLY A 217 -67.94 19.93 -50.52
N ALA A 218 -68.81 18.98 -50.90
CA ALA A 218 -68.48 17.93 -51.83
C ALA A 218 -68.02 18.52 -53.20
N ASP A 219 -67.22 17.73 -53.92
CA ASP A 219 -66.66 17.96 -55.26
C ASP A 219 -65.50 18.98 -55.39
N ALA A 220 -64.28 18.46 -55.41
CA ALA A 220 -63.32 18.67 -56.50
C ALA A 220 -62.09 17.76 -56.33
N ALA A 221 -61.71 17.09 -57.41
CA ALA A 221 -60.55 16.23 -57.52
C ALA A 221 -59.22 17.00 -57.61
N ALA A 222 -58.14 16.28 -57.25
CA ALA A 222 -56.76 16.38 -57.75
C ALA A 222 -55.94 17.67 -57.52
N ALA A 223 -54.81 17.56 -56.79
CA ALA A 223 -53.44 17.78 -57.30
C ALA A 223 -52.41 18.06 -56.18
N GLY A 224 -51.24 17.41 -56.28
CA GLY A 224 -49.94 17.84 -55.70
C GLY A 224 -49.80 17.66 -54.19
N GLY A 225 -48.68 17.27 -53.59
CA GLY A 225 -47.31 17.12 -54.07
C GLY A 225 -46.40 17.23 -52.83
N ALA A 226 -45.49 16.26 -52.68
CA ALA A 226 -44.23 16.30 -51.93
C ALA A 226 -44.13 17.11 -50.62
N ASP A 227 -44.03 16.43 -49.47
CA ASP A 227 -42.87 16.54 -48.56
C ASP A 227 -42.93 15.47 -47.45
N ALA A 228 -42.33 14.29 -47.68
CA ALA A 228 -42.30 13.18 -46.74
C ALA A 228 -40.86 12.67 -46.48
N GLY A 229 -39.87 13.56 -46.62
CA GLY A 229 -38.45 13.19 -46.52
C GLY A 229 -37.77 13.51 -45.18
N LEU A 230 -38.24 14.53 -44.45
CA LEU A 230 -37.50 15.07 -43.28
C LEU A 230 -37.99 14.56 -41.92
N GLY A 231 -39.24 14.09 -41.81
CA GLY A 231 -39.80 13.59 -40.54
C GLY A 231 -39.29 12.21 -40.13
N SER A 232 -39.02 11.32 -41.10
CA SER A 232 -38.62 9.94 -40.84
C SER A 232 -37.20 9.83 -40.28
N ASP A 233 -36.26 10.63 -40.77
CA ASP A 233 -34.86 10.59 -40.33
C ASP A 233 -34.66 11.22 -38.95
N VAL A 234 -35.42 12.24 -38.59
CA VAL A 234 -35.40 12.83 -37.25
C VAL A 234 -36.01 11.87 -36.23
N GLU A 235 -37.14 11.23 -36.56
CA GLU A 235 -37.72 10.19 -35.69
C GLU A 235 -36.78 8.98 -35.52
N ARG A 236 -36.06 8.59 -36.58
CA ARG A 236 -35.08 7.51 -36.53
C ARG A 236 -33.90 7.86 -35.62
N ARG A 237 -33.38 9.09 -35.73
CA ARG A 237 -32.30 9.58 -34.86
C ARG A 237 -32.73 9.72 -33.40
N VAL A 238 -33.94 10.21 -33.13
CA VAL A 238 -34.46 10.30 -31.75
C VAL A 238 -34.63 8.90 -31.15
N ARG A 239 -35.15 7.93 -31.89
CA ARG A 239 -35.25 6.53 -31.41
C ARG A 239 -33.87 5.89 -31.19
N GLN A 240 -32.90 6.17 -32.06
CA GLN A 240 -31.54 5.67 -31.90
C GLN A 240 -30.87 6.25 -30.64
N VAL A 241 -30.97 7.56 -30.41
CA VAL A 241 -30.44 8.21 -29.20
C VAL A 241 -31.14 7.71 -27.94
N MET A 242 -32.45 7.46 -27.98
CA MET A 242 -33.19 6.86 -26.87
C MET A 242 -32.76 5.42 -26.58
N ALA A 243 -32.45 4.63 -27.61
CA ALA A 243 -31.94 3.27 -27.44
C ALA A 243 -30.50 3.25 -26.88
N GLU A 244 -29.64 4.16 -27.36
CA GLU A 244 -28.26 4.31 -26.87
C GLU A 244 -28.22 4.80 -25.41
N THR A 245 -29.11 5.71 -25.03
CA THR A 245 -29.24 6.18 -23.63
C THR A 245 -29.83 5.12 -22.71
N ALA A 246 -30.79 4.31 -23.17
CA ALA A 246 -31.31 3.18 -22.41
C ALA A 246 -30.23 2.11 -22.16
N ALA A 247 -29.44 1.78 -23.19
CA ALA A 247 -28.32 0.83 -23.06
C ALA A 247 -27.22 1.35 -22.11
N SER A 248 -26.94 2.66 -22.14
CA SER A 248 -25.99 3.29 -21.22
C SER A 248 -26.52 3.30 -19.77
N ALA A 249 -27.83 3.51 -19.56
CA ALA A 249 -28.45 3.44 -18.25
C ALA A 249 -28.40 2.01 -17.66
N GLU A 250 -28.66 0.98 -18.47
CA GLU A 250 -28.54 -0.42 -18.04
C GLU A 250 -27.09 -0.79 -17.67
N GLN A 251 -26.10 -0.30 -18.41
CA GLN A 251 -24.69 -0.51 -18.08
C GLN A 251 -24.27 0.17 -16.77
N LEU A 252 -24.77 1.38 -16.52
CA LEU A 252 -24.53 2.09 -15.24
C LEU A 252 -25.22 1.38 -14.07
N GLN A 253 -26.42 0.85 -14.28
CA GLN A 253 -27.17 0.12 -13.26
C GLN A 253 -26.54 -1.24 -12.94
N ALA A 254 -25.99 -1.93 -13.96
CA ALA A 254 -25.21 -3.15 -13.79
C ALA A 254 -23.88 -2.89 -13.05
N ALA A 255 -23.20 -1.78 -13.36
CA ALA A 255 -21.98 -1.38 -12.65
C ALA A 255 -22.25 -1.02 -11.18
N ALA A 256 -23.37 -0.35 -10.89
CA ALA A 256 -23.80 -0.05 -9.53
C ALA A 256 -24.12 -1.33 -8.73
N ALA A 257 -24.84 -2.29 -9.33
CA ALA A 257 -25.14 -3.56 -8.70
C ALA A 257 -23.89 -4.42 -8.43
N ALA A 258 -22.87 -4.36 -9.31
CA ALA A 258 -21.59 -5.04 -9.10
C ALA A 258 -20.76 -4.42 -7.96
N LEU A 259 -20.91 -3.11 -7.72
CA LEU A 259 -20.26 -2.39 -6.63
C LEU A 259 -20.91 -2.67 -5.26
N GLU A 260 -22.22 -2.91 -5.22
CA GLU A 260 -22.93 -3.27 -3.97
C GLU A 260 -22.71 -4.74 -3.55
N ALA A 261 -22.24 -5.60 -4.46
CA ALA A 261 -21.97 -7.01 -4.22
C ALA A 261 -20.53 -7.33 -3.75
N LEU A 262 -19.68 -6.30 -3.59
CA LEU A 262 -18.27 -6.38 -3.14
C LEU A 262 -18.09 -5.79 -1.74
#